data_AF-A0A919TK80-F1
#
_entry.id   AF-A0A919TK80-F1
#
_cell.length_a   1.000
_cell.length_b   1.000
_cell.length_c   1.000
_cell.angle_alpha   90.00
_cell.angle_beta   90.00
_cell.angle_gamma   90.00
#
_symmetry.space_group_name_H-M   'P 1'
#
loop_
_entity.id
_entity.type
_entity.pdbx_description
1 polymer ?
#
loop_
_entity_poly.entity_id
_entity_poly.type
_entity_poly.pdbx_seq_one_letter_code
_entity_poly.pdbx_strand_id
1 'polypeptide(L)'
;MTAVLIGYARCSTDKQDLEANRQILLDLGVPADQIYLDRASSGRAPKLSKTRQAHLLKLHAAANTPSPNWKLFEVSRPTVYRVLERASITTATADAA
;
A
#
# COMPACT_ATOMS: atom_id res chain seq x y z
N MET A 1 18.04 -36.82 10.13
CA MET A 1 17.41 -35.63 10.72
C MET A 1 16.59 -34.96 9.63
N THR A 2 15.27 -35.06 9.69
CA THR A 2 14.36 -34.41 8.74
C THR A 2 14.27 -32.93 9.09
N ALA A 3 14.72 -32.05 8.20
CA ALA A 3 14.57 -30.61 8.38
C ALA A 3 13.07 -30.27 8.36
N VAL A 4 12.59 -29.63 9.43
CA VAL A 4 11.21 -29.13 9.50
C VAL A 4 11.12 -27.88 8.63
N LEU A 5 10.36 -27.97 7.53
CA LEU A 5 10.13 -26.87 6.60
C LEU A 5 8.83 -26.16 6.98
N ILE A 6 8.93 -24.91 7.42
CA ILE A 6 7.78 -24.05 7.73
C ILE A 6 7.68 -22.98 6.64
N GLY A 7 6.51 -22.87 6.01
CA GLY A 7 6.26 -21.89 4.94
C GLY A 7 5.47 -20.70 5.47
N TYR A 8 5.89 -19.50 5.10
CA TYR A 8 5.17 -18.26 5.40
C TYR A 8 4.95 -17.44 4.13
N ALA A 9 3.72 -16.99 3.91
CA ALA A 9 3.39 -16.04 2.87
C ALA A 9 2.49 -14.92 3.39
N ARG A 10 2.72 -13.69 2.92
CA ARG A 10 1.94 -12.50 3.28
C ARG A 10 1.38 -11.82 2.04
N CYS A 11 0.07 -11.58 2.04
CA CYS A 11 -0.61 -10.84 0.98
C CYS A 11 -1.19 -9.54 1.53
N SER A 12 -0.89 -8.42 0.88
CA SER A 12 -1.18 -7.04 1.29
C SER A 12 -2.34 -6.39 0.53
N THR A 13 -2.93 -7.05 -0.48
CA THR A 13 -4.05 -6.50 -1.26
C THR A 13 -5.01 -7.59 -1.71
N ASP A 14 -6.28 -7.23 -1.94
CA ASP A 14 -7.33 -8.11 -2.49
C ASP A 14 -7.01 -8.65 -3.89
N LYS A 15 -5.98 -8.11 -4.55
CA LYS A 15 -5.51 -8.54 -5.88
C LYS A 15 -4.36 -9.53 -5.84
N GLN A 16 -3.81 -9.85 -4.66
CA GLN A 16 -2.77 -10.87 -4.55
C GLN A 16 -3.41 -12.24 -4.37
N ASP A 17 -3.03 -13.16 -5.26
CA ASP A 17 -3.52 -14.53 -5.27
C ASP A 17 -2.83 -15.34 -4.15
N LEU A 18 -3.56 -15.53 -3.05
CA LEU A 18 -3.13 -16.36 -1.93
C LEU A 18 -2.95 -17.83 -2.33
N GLU A 19 -3.69 -18.30 -3.35
CA GLU A 19 -3.61 -19.67 -3.82
C GLU A 19 -2.32 -19.88 -4.62
N ALA A 20 -1.93 -18.90 -5.44
CA ALA A 20 -0.65 -18.94 -6.14
C ALA A 20 0.54 -19.02 -5.17
N ASN A 21 0.53 -18.25 -4.08
CA ASN A 21 1.58 -18.31 -3.06
C ASN A 21 1.57 -19.62 -2.27
N ARG A 22 0.38 -20.18 -2.00
CA ARG A 22 0.23 -21.49 -1.36
C ARG A 22 0.80 -22.60 -2.24
N GLN A 23 0.51 -22.57 -3.54
CA GLN A 23 1.00 -23.57 -4.49
C GLN A 23 2.52 -23.56 -4.61
N ILE A 24 3.14 -22.37 -4.67
CA ILE A 24 4.61 -22.24 -4.68
C ILE A 24 5.23 -22.87 -3.43
N LEU A 25 4.63 -22.69 -2.24
CA LEU A 25 5.14 -23.29 -1.00
C LEU A 25 4.99 -24.81 -0.97
N LEU A 26 3.90 -25.34 -1.54
CA LEU A 26 3.70 -26.78 -1.72
C LEU A 26 4.72 -27.38 -2.70
N ASP A 27 4.98 -26.70 -3.81
CA ASP A 27 5.95 -27.12 -4.83
C ASP A 27 7.39 -27.12 -4.27
N LEU A 28 7.67 -26.26 -3.28
CA LEU A 28 8.93 -26.24 -2.52
C LEU A 28 9.01 -27.33 -1.43
N GLY A 29 7.99 -28.16 -1.28
CA GLY A 29 7.96 -29.28 -0.33
C GLY A 29 7.57 -28.90 1.09
N VAL A 30 6.99 -27.71 1.30
CA VAL A 30 6.40 -27.34 2.59
C VAL A 30 5.06 -28.07 2.72
N PRO A 31 4.85 -28.87 3.78
CA PRO A 31 3.58 -29.56 3.95
C PRO A 31 2.48 -28.57 4.36
N ALA A 32 1.26 -28.81 3.88
CA ALA A 32 0.15 -27.86 3.92
C ALA A 32 -0.28 -27.45 5.35
N ASP A 33 0.00 -28.29 6.33
CA ASP A 33 -0.22 -28.10 7.77
C ASP A 33 0.78 -27.11 8.40
N GLN A 34 1.87 -26.80 7.71
CA GLN A 34 2.93 -25.88 8.16
C GLN A 34 2.99 -24.58 7.34
N ILE A 35 1.97 -24.30 6.54
CA ILE A 35 1.85 -23.07 5.74
C ILE A 35 1.04 -22.04 6.51
N TYR A 36 1.69 -20.94 6.91
CA TYR A 36 1.07 -19.80 7.55
C TYR A 36 0.84 -18.68 6.54
N LEU A 37 -0.43 -18.29 6.37
CA LEU A 37 -0.85 -17.22 5.46
C LEU A 37 -1.29 -16.00 6.27
N ASP A 38 -0.60 -14.87 6.10
CA ASP A 38 -0.98 -13.57 6.66
C ASP A 38 -1.77 -12.76 5.62
N ARG A 39 -3.05 -12.53 5.92
CA ARG A 39 -3.88 -11.58 5.18
C ARG A 39 -3.73 -10.21 5.84
N ALA A 40 -2.83 -9.40 5.30
CA ALA A 40 -2.77 -7.99 5.66
C ALA A 40 -3.89 -7.23 4.95
N SER A 41 -5.13 -7.38 5.43
CA SER A 41 -6.26 -6.57 4.98
C SER A 41 -6.05 -5.14 5.49
N SER A 42 -5.84 -4.21 4.54
CA SER A 42 -5.73 -2.77 4.74
C SER A 42 -4.44 -2.27 5.40
N GLY A 43 -3.55 -1.70 4.58
CA GLY A 43 -2.63 -0.68 5.08
C GLY A 43 -3.44 0.46 5.73
N ARG A 44 -2.90 1.04 6.81
CA ARG A 44 -3.56 2.13 7.58
C ARG A 44 -4.23 3.14 6.64
N ALA A 45 -5.55 3.28 6.76
CA ALA A 45 -6.31 4.22 5.97
C ALA A 45 -5.69 5.63 6.08
N PRO A 46 -5.60 6.39 4.98
CA PRO A 46 -5.06 7.74 5.02
C PRO A 46 -5.80 8.58 6.07
N LYS A 47 -5.05 9.41 6.80
CA LYS A 47 -5.64 10.33 7.80
C LYS A 47 -6.61 11.34 7.16
N LEU A 48 -6.45 11.62 5.86
CA LEU A 48 -7.31 12.51 5.08
C LEU A 48 -8.31 11.71 4.26
N SER A 49 -9.58 12.11 4.26
CA SER A 49 -10.60 11.57 3.35
C SER A 49 -10.28 11.92 1.89
N LYS A 50 -10.86 11.18 0.93
CA LYS A 50 -10.65 11.41 -0.51
C LYS A 50 -10.92 12.87 -0.92
N THR A 51 -11.99 13.48 -0.40
CA THR A 51 -12.34 14.88 -0.65
C THR A 51 -11.26 15.85 -0.13
N ARG A 52 -10.72 15.60 1.08
CA ARG A 52 -9.66 16.44 1.64
C ARG A 52 -8.33 16.26 0.90
N GLN A 53 -8.02 15.05 0.44
CA GLN A 53 -6.85 14.80 -0.42
C GLN A 53 -6.97 15.56 -1.75
N ALA A 54 -8.15 15.51 -2.41
CA ALA A 54 -8.37 16.24 -3.65
C ALA A 54 -8.26 17.76 -3.46
N HIS A 55 -8.75 18.30 -2.34
CA HIS A 55 -8.59 19.73 -2.03
C HIS A 55 -7.12 20.10 -1.80
N LEU A 56 -6.36 19.26 -1.10
CA LEU A 56 -4.92 19.44 -0.91
C LEU A 56 -4.17 19.47 -2.24
N LEU A 57 -4.50 18.55 -3.16
CA LEU A 57 -3.89 18.50 -4.50
C LEU A 57 -4.22 19.75 -5.31
N LYS A 58 -5.46 20.24 -5.28
CA LYS A 58 -5.86 21.49 -5.95
C LYS A 58 -5.11 22.70 -5.42
N LEU A 59 -4.98 22.82 -4.09
CA LEU A 59 -4.20 23.90 -3.47
C LEU A 59 -2.71 23.79 -3.83
N HIS A 60 -2.16 22.57 -3.89
CA HIS A 60 -0.77 22.34 -4.29
C HIS A 60 -0.52 22.69 -5.77
N ALA A 61 -1.47 22.40 -6.66
CA ALA A 61 -1.38 22.75 -8.07
C ALA A 61 -1.56 24.26 -8.31
N ALA A 62 -2.37 24.93 -7.50
CA ALA A 62 -2.61 26.38 -7.59
C ALA A 62 -1.51 27.22 -6.92
N ALA A 63 -0.81 26.68 -5.92
CA ALA A 63 0.27 27.37 -5.23
C ALA A 63 1.64 26.92 -5.75
N ASN A 64 2.29 27.75 -6.57
CA ASN A 64 3.69 27.59 -6.99
C ASN A 64 4.72 27.80 -5.85
N THR A 65 4.27 27.93 -4.60
CA THR A 65 5.10 28.25 -3.43
C THR A 65 4.81 27.27 -2.29
N PRO A 66 5.83 26.75 -1.57
CA PRO A 66 5.66 25.76 -0.50
C PRO A 66 5.11 26.39 0.79
N SER A 67 3.91 26.98 0.72
CA SER A 67 3.16 27.34 1.92
C SER A 67 2.86 26.08 2.75
N PRO A 68 2.86 26.16 4.10
CA PRO A 68 2.63 25.00 4.95
C PRO A 68 1.14 24.61 4.94
N ASN A 69 0.64 24.13 3.79
CA ASN A 69 -0.71 23.63 3.59
C ASN A 69 -1.05 22.54 4.63
N TRP A 70 -0.06 21.80 5.12
CA TRP A 70 -0.22 20.79 6.17
C TRP A 70 -0.85 21.32 7.47
N LYS A 71 -0.59 22.59 7.84
CA LYS A 71 -1.22 23.20 9.02
C LYS A 71 -2.74 23.36 8.85
N LEU A 72 -3.18 23.76 7.65
CA LEU A 72 -4.60 23.93 7.32
C LEU A 72 -5.39 22.62 7.41
N PHE A 73 -4.72 21.50 7.13
CA PHE A 73 -5.33 20.18 7.15
C PHE A 73 -5.13 19.44 8.48
N GLU A 74 -4.54 20.07 9.50
CA GLU A 74 -4.22 19.46 10.81
C GLU A 74 -3.43 18.14 10.68
N VAL A 75 -2.53 18.07 9.71
CA VAL A 75 -1.72 16.87 9.43
C VAL A 75 -0.23 17.19 9.42
N SER A 76 0.58 16.15 9.62
CA SER A 76 2.03 16.28 9.55
C SER A 76 2.53 16.41 8.11
N ARG A 77 3.69 17.03 7.88
CA ARG A 77 4.36 17.11 6.57
C ARG A 77 4.47 15.75 5.85
N PRO A 78 4.85 14.64 6.54
CA PRO A 78 4.88 13.32 5.91
C PRO A 78 3.54 12.88 5.32
N THR A 79 2.41 13.28 5.92
CA THR A 79 1.07 12.93 5.41
C THR A 79 0.82 13.63 4.08
N VAL A 80 1.22 14.90 3.95
CA VAL A 80 1.11 15.67 2.71
C VAL A 80 1.97 15.07 1.61
N TYR A 81 3.24 14.76 1.90
CA TYR A 81 4.14 14.15 0.91
C TYR A 81 3.63 12.78 0.42
N ARG A 82 3.10 11.93 1.31
CA ARG A 82 2.51 10.64 0.91
C ARG A 82 1.28 10.78 0.00
N VAL A 83 0.50 11.85 0.16
CA VAL A 83 -0.65 12.14 -0.72
C VAL A 83 -0.17 12.61 -2.09
N LEU A 84 0.87 13.46 -2.13
CA LEU A 84 1.47 13.94 -3.37
C LEU A 84 2.16 12.80 -4.14
N GLU A 85 2.92 11.95 -3.46
CA GLU A 85 3.59 10.77 -4.03
C GLU A 85 2.58 9.75 -4.56
N ARG A 86 1.48 9.49 -3.83
CA ARG A 86 0.40 8.63 -4.35
C ARG A 86 -0.26 9.23 -5.58
N ALA A 87 -0.44 10.54 -5.61
CA ALA A 87 -1.02 11.22 -6.77
C ALA A 87 -0.08 11.14 -7.98
N SER A 88 1.24 11.31 -7.81
CA SER A 88 2.20 11.19 -8.91
C SER A 88 2.28 9.75 -9.46
N ILE A 89 2.24 8.73 -8.60
CA ILE A 89 2.20 7.32 -9.03
C ILE A 89 0.89 7.02 -9.78
N THR A 90 -0.24 7.55 -9.32
CA THR A 90 -1.54 7.37 -9.97
C THR A 90 -1.54 7.98 -11.37
N THR A 91 -1.01 9.20 -11.54
CA THR A 91 -0.88 9.83 -12.86
C THR A 91 0.08 9.05 -13.77
N ALA A 92 1.25 8.64 -13.26
CA ALA A 92 2.24 7.90 -14.05
C ALA A 92 1.74 6.52 -14.53
N THR A 93 0.87 5.86 -13.75
CA THR A 93 0.27 4.58 -14.15
C THR A 93 -0.86 4.78 -15.18
N ALA A 94 -1.54 5.93 -15.16
CA ALA A 94 -2.63 6.24 -16.09
C ALA A 94 -2.15 6.61 -17.51
N ASP A 95 -0.94 7.18 -17.64
CA ASP A 95 -0.33 7.51 -18.94
C ASP A 95 0.35 6.30 -19.63
N ALA A 96 0.49 5.17 -18.92
CA ALA A 96 1.18 3.97 -19.43
C ALA A 96 0.23 2.86 -19.94
N ALA A 97 -1.08 3.14 -20.03
CA ALA A 97 -2.13 2.21 -20.47
C ALA A 97 -2.83 2.74 -21.72
#